data_AF-A0ABD7V0F0-F1
#
_entry.id   AF-A0ABD7V0F0-F1
#
_cell.length_a   1.000
_cell.length_b   1.000
_cell.length_c   1.000
_cell.angle_alpha   90.00
_cell.angle_beta   90.00
_cell.angle_gamma   90.00
#
_symmetry.space_group_name_H-M   'P 1'
#
loop_
_entity.id
_entity.type
_entity.pdbx_description
1 polymer ?
#
loop_
_entity_poly.entity_id
_entity_poly.type
_entity_poly.pdbx_seq_one_letter_code
_entity_poly.pdbx_strand_id
1 'polypeptide(L)'
;MTNNSTPGNAPLTDEERVRKSRKRKAILASGAVLGVGAVVTLAAWNDTVFGNGEFGVGKTAWNVQGSIDGTNYNEYATGPGGKIAFSATPIDALNLMPGQTTTGKFWLRETNGNLDGLVTIQAPTITPSPNSLADVLELTIKDSTGTYVDKKKLSSQGASTTITVPKGRRRS
;
A
#
# COMPACT_ATOMS: atom_id res chain seq x y z
N MET A 1 7.65 99.90 -54.31
CA MET A 1 6.62 99.01 -53.73
C MET A 1 7.34 97.91 -52.96
N THR A 2 7.10 97.87 -51.65
CA THR A 2 7.11 96.74 -50.69
C THR A 2 8.17 95.62 -50.75
N ASN A 3 8.93 95.59 -49.66
CA ASN A 3 9.64 94.51 -48.96
C ASN A 3 9.10 93.08 -49.14
N ASN A 4 9.99 92.08 -49.14
CA ASN A 4 9.70 90.76 -48.56
C ASN A 4 10.96 90.17 -47.90
N SER A 5 11.02 90.23 -46.57
CA SER A 5 12.05 89.56 -45.77
C SER A 5 11.64 88.11 -45.54
N THR A 6 12.39 87.16 -46.10
CA THR A 6 12.32 85.75 -45.67
C THR A 6 13.20 85.60 -44.42
N PRO A 7 12.71 85.02 -43.30
CA PRO A 7 13.57 84.74 -42.16
C PRO A 7 14.65 83.75 -42.58
N GLY A 8 15.91 84.18 -42.57
CA GLY A 8 17.05 83.30 -42.78
C GLY A 8 17.10 82.24 -41.69
N ASN A 9 17.31 80.98 -42.08
CA ASN A 9 17.51 79.84 -41.19
C ASN A 9 18.59 80.16 -40.16
N ALA A 10 18.17 80.45 -38.93
CA ALA A 10 19.10 80.67 -37.83
C ALA A 10 19.88 79.36 -37.56
N PRO A 11 21.21 79.43 -37.39
CA PRO A 11 21.98 78.27 -37.00
C PRO A 11 21.51 77.78 -35.63
N LEU A 12 21.20 76.48 -35.50
CA LEU A 12 20.84 75.86 -34.22
C LEU A 12 21.90 76.23 -33.19
N THR A 13 21.47 76.85 -32.10
CA THR A 13 22.35 77.26 -31.00
C THR A 13 23.03 76.02 -30.40
N ASP A 14 24.23 76.18 -29.86
CA ASP A 14 25.04 75.03 -29.40
C ASP A 14 24.30 74.13 -28.39
N GLU A 15 23.36 74.70 -27.64
CA GLU A 15 22.52 73.99 -26.70
C GLU A 15 21.52 73.01 -27.36
N GLU A 16 21.01 73.32 -28.54
CA GLU A 16 20.11 72.43 -29.28
C GLU A 16 20.88 71.26 -29.90
N ARG A 17 22.09 71.53 -30.39
CA ARG A 17 22.99 70.50 -30.94
C ARG A 17 23.39 69.48 -29.86
N VAL A 18 23.73 69.96 -28.67
CA VAL A 18 24.08 69.11 -27.51
C VAL A 18 22.89 68.29 -27.02
N ARG A 19 21.68 68.86 -26.96
CA ARG A 19 20.47 68.11 -26.60
C ARG A 19 20.16 66.99 -27.58
N LYS A 20 20.29 67.24 -28.89
CA LYS A 20 20.01 66.24 -29.92
C LYS A 20 21.02 65.09 -29.92
N SER A 21 22.30 65.37 -29.61
CA SER A 21 23.33 64.31 -29.52
C SER A 21 23.14 63.41 -28.29
N ARG A 22 22.74 63.98 -27.14
CA ARG A 22 22.43 63.20 -25.93
C ARG A 22 21.23 62.27 -26.10
N LYS A 23 20.16 62.74 -26.77
CA LYS A 23 18.98 61.91 -27.07
C LYS A 23 19.31 60.70 -27.95
N ARG A 24 20.13 60.90 -29.01
CA ARG A 24 20.55 59.79 -29.89
C ARG A 24 21.41 58.76 -29.15
N LYS A 25 22.32 59.22 -28.30
CA LYS A 25 23.14 58.32 -27.47
C LYS A 25 22.30 57.52 -26.47
N ALA A 26 21.27 58.14 -25.89
CA ALA A 26 20.36 57.45 -24.97
C ALA A 26 19.56 56.33 -25.67
N ILE A 27 19.07 56.57 -26.90
CA ILE A 27 18.31 55.57 -27.67
C ILE A 27 19.20 54.42 -28.14
N LEU A 28 20.43 54.71 -28.58
CA LEU A 28 21.40 53.67 -28.94
C LEU A 28 21.81 52.83 -27.71
N ALA A 29 21.98 53.47 -26.56
CA ALA A 29 22.31 52.77 -25.32
C ALA A 29 21.15 51.87 -24.85
N SER A 30 19.89 52.32 -24.91
CA SER A 30 18.75 51.49 -24.54
C SER A 30 18.52 50.34 -25.53
N GLY A 31 18.73 50.55 -26.83
CA GLY A 31 18.68 49.48 -27.84
C GLY A 31 19.77 48.42 -27.66
N ALA A 32 20.99 48.84 -27.29
CA ALA A 32 22.08 47.91 -26.99
C ALA A 32 21.81 47.10 -25.71
N VAL A 33 21.30 47.74 -24.65
CA VAL A 33 20.96 47.06 -23.39
C VAL A 33 19.79 46.07 -23.57
N LEU A 34 18.76 46.43 -24.34
CA LEU A 34 17.66 45.52 -24.68
C LEU A 34 18.10 44.37 -25.61
N GLY A 35 18.97 44.64 -26.58
CA GLY A 35 19.47 43.63 -27.51
C GLY A 35 20.38 42.59 -26.85
N VAL A 36 21.16 42.98 -25.84
CA VAL A 36 22.01 42.07 -25.06
C VAL A 36 21.21 41.38 -23.94
N GLY A 37 20.19 42.04 -23.37
CA GLY A 37 19.38 41.49 -22.29
C GLY A 37 18.27 40.51 -22.70
N ALA A 38 17.97 40.37 -24.00
CA ALA A 38 16.86 39.53 -24.49
C ALA A 38 17.24 38.09 -24.85
N VAL A 39 18.49 37.66 -24.65
CA VAL A 39 18.84 36.23 -24.63
C VAL A 39 18.64 35.70 -23.21
N VAL A 40 17.38 35.63 -22.77
CA VAL A 40 17.03 34.78 -21.64
C VAL A 40 17.00 33.35 -22.19
N THR A 41 18.18 32.73 -22.27
CA THR A 41 18.25 31.28 -22.25
C THR A 41 17.59 30.85 -20.95
N LEU A 42 16.36 30.34 -21.06
CA LEU A 42 15.77 29.49 -20.04
C LEU A 42 16.86 28.49 -19.70
N ALA A 43 17.46 28.63 -18.52
CA ALA A 43 18.26 27.57 -17.98
C ALA A 43 17.32 26.36 -17.99
N ALA A 44 17.62 25.38 -18.83
CA ALA A 44 16.96 24.10 -18.75
C ALA A 44 17.44 23.52 -17.41
N TRP A 45 16.73 23.87 -16.35
CA TRP A 45 16.81 23.23 -15.04
C TRP A 45 16.20 21.85 -15.21
N ASN A 46 16.89 21.00 -15.95
CA ASN A 46 16.70 19.57 -15.84
C ASN A 46 17.93 19.06 -15.09
N ASP A 47 17.82 19.09 -13.77
CA ASP A 47 18.66 18.26 -12.93
C ASP A 47 18.06 16.84 -13.00
N THR A 48 18.63 15.99 -13.85
CA THR A 48 18.27 14.58 -13.87
C THR A 48 18.81 13.92 -12.60
N VAL A 49 18.00 13.89 -11.56
CA VAL A 49 18.26 13.09 -10.36
C VAL A 49 17.81 11.65 -10.64
N PHE A 50 18.78 10.76 -10.87
CA PHE A 50 18.54 9.33 -10.88
C PHE A 50 18.51 8.82 -9.44
N GLY A 51 17.32 8.78 -8.84
CA GLY A 51 17.09 8.08 -7.59
C GLY A 51 16.98 6.58 -7.84
N ASN A 52 17.95 5.80 -7.37
CA ASN A 52 17.75 4.36 -7.22
C ASN A 52 16.85 4.13 -6.02
N GLY A 53 15.57 3.83 -6.28
CA GLY A 53 14.62 3.37 -5.29
C GLY A 53 14.67 1.85 -5.17
N GLU A 54 15.32 1.35 -4.11
CA GLU A 54 15.19 -0.06 -3.72
C GLU A 54 13.80 -0.25 -3.09
N PHE A 55 12.82 -0.78 -3.85
CA PHE A 55 11.54 -1.23 -3.30
C PHE A 55 11.69 -2.62 -2.68
N GLY A 56 12.62 -2.76 -1.74
CA GLY A 56 12.77 -3.98 -0.96
C GLY A 56 11.63 -4.11 0.06
N VAL A 57 11.05 -5.30 0.18
CA VAL A 57 10.03 -5.66 1.19
C VAL A 57 10.55 -5.63 2.64
N GLY A 58 11.60 -4.86 2.96
CA GLY A 58 12.37 -4.95 4.21
C GLY A 58 11.50 -4.98 5.47
N LYS A 59 10.92 -3.84 5.86
CA LYS A 59 10.01 -3.74 7.02
C LYS A 59 8.58 -4.20 6.74
N THR A 60 8.28 -4.61 5.51
CA THR A 60 6.97 -5.11 5.08
C THR A 60 6.94 -6.61 4.90
N ALA A 61 8.06 -7.30 5.17
CA ALA A 61 8.12 -8.75 5.19
C ALA A 61 7.11 -9.25 6.22
N TRP A 62 6.10 -9.97 5.73
CA TRP A 62 5.04 -10.57 6.52
C TRP A 62 5.11 -12.08 6.31
N ASN A 63 4.83 -12.85 7.35
CA ASN A 63 4.75 -14.30 7.25
C ASN A 63 3.96 -14.88 8.43
N VAL A 64 3.11 -15.87 8.20
CA VAL A 64 2.30 -16.53 9.24
C VAL A 64 2.61 -18.01 9.30
N GLN A 65 2.95 -18.47 10.51
CA GLN A 65 3.24 -19.86 10.82
C GLN A 65 2.15 -20.48 11.68
N GLY A 66 1.96 -21.78 11.49
CA GLY A 66 1.03 -22.60 12.26
C GLY A 66 1.75 -23.59 13.17
N SER A 67 1.11 -23.98 14.26
CA SER A 67 1.60 -25.02 15.17
C SER A 67 0.44 -25.89 15.65
N ILE A 68 0.68 -27.20 15.78
CA ILE A 68 -0.29 -28.19 16.28
C ILE A 68 -0.04 -28.59 17.73
N ASP A 69 1.09 -28.20 18.30
CA ASP A 69 1.52 -28.50 19.68
C ASP A 69 1.73 -27.23 20.53
N GLY A 70 1.66 -26.05 19.91
CA GLY A 70 1.89 -24.74 20.51
C GLY A 70 3.37 -24.37 20.66
N THR A 71 4.29 -25.28 20.34
CA THR A 71 5.74 -25.12 20.54
C THR A 71 6.51 -25.09 19.22
N ASN A 72 6.25 -26.03 18.32
CA ASN A 72 6.87 -26.14 17.02
C ASN A 72 6.01 -25.45 15.96
N TYR A 73 6.56 -24.42 15.31
CA TYR A 73 5.88 -23.62 14.30
C TYR A 73 6.49 -23.90 12.93
N ASN A 74 5.64 -24.26 11.98
CA ASN A 74 6.03 -24.62 10.61
C ASN A 74 5.30 -23.76 9.58
N GLU A 75 5.88 -23.71 8.39
CA GLU A 75 5.22 -23.17 7.20
C GLU A 75 4.27 -24.21 6.60
N TYR A 76 3.01 -23.83 6.42
CA TYR A 76 2.00 -24.63 5.71
C TYR A 76 1.63 -23.98 4.38
N ALA A 77 2.64 -23.54 3.62
CA ALA A 77 2.46 -22.81 2.37
C ALA A 77 1.94 -23.68 1.21
N THR A 78 2.06 -25.02 1.32
CA THR A 78 1.57 -25.97 0.31
C THR A 78 0.78 -27.10 0.98
N GLY A 79 -0.18 -27.66 0.24
CA GLY A 79 -1.03 -28.74 0.72
C GLY A 79 -0.32 -30.11 0.68
N PRO A 80 -0.63 -31.03 1.61
CA PRO A 80 -1.52 -30.85 2.76
C PRO A 80 -0.84 -30.06 3.90
N GLY A 81 -1.58 -29.13 4.51
CA GLY A 81 -1.12 -28.40 5.69
C GLY A 81 -1.12 -29.23 6.98
N GLY A 82 -0.84 -28.57 8.10
CA GLY A 82 -0.81 -29.21 9.43
C GLY A 82 -2.14 -29.87 9.78
N LYS A 83 -2.07 -31.12 10.26
CA LYS A 83 -3.27 -31.89 10.65
C LYS A 83 -3.63 -31.57 12.10
N ILE A 84 -4.83 -31.03 12.31
CA ILE A 84 -5.40 -30.87 13.64
C ILE A 84 -5.99 -32.22 14.06
N ALA A 85 -5.40 -32.83 15.08
CA ALA A 85 -5.92 -34.07 15.66
C ALA A 85 -7.02 -33.76 16.68
N PHE A 86 -8.19 -34.34 16.50
CA PHE A 86 -9.24 -34.37 17.51
C PHE A 86 -9.11 -35.72 18.23
N SER A 87 -8.52 -35.71 19.42
CA SER A 87 -8.42 -36.94 20.21
C SER A 87 -9.82 -37.34 20.65
N ALA A 88 -10.30 -38.47 20.14
CA ALA A 88 -11.57 -39.02 20.60
C ALA A 88 -11.44 -39.42 22.08
N THR A 89 -10.30 -39.93 22.55
CA THR A 89 -10.10 -40.36 23.94
C THR A 89 -10.53 -39.29 24.97
N PRO A 90 -11.45 -39.61 25.90
CA PRO A 90 -11.99 -40.93 26.24
C PRO A 90 -13.25 -41.38 25.46
N ILE A 91 -13.73 -40.57 24.51
CA ILE A 91 -14.86 -40.86 23.63
C ILE A 91 -14.50 -41.98 22.65
N ASP A 92 -15.39 -42.97 22.56
CA ASP A 92 -15.33 -43.99 21.53
C ASP A 92 -15.94 -43.45 20.24
N ALA A 93 -15.09 -43.24 19.22
CA ALA A 93 -15.51 -42.71 17.93
C ALA A 93 -16.48 -43.63 17.17
N LEU A 94 -16.52 -44.93 17.50
CA LEU A 94 -17.46 -45.89 16.92
C LEU A 94 -18.81 -45.88 17.66
N ASN A 95 -18.85 -45.37 18.89
CA ASN A 95 -20.03 -45.35 19.76
C ASN A 95 -20.30 -43.94 20.27
N LEU A 96 -20.41 -42.98 19.33
CA LEU A 96 -20.75 -41.60 19.66
C LEU A 96 -22.18 -41.50 20.19
N MET A 97 -22.33 -40.81 21.31
CA MET A 97 -23.61 -40.47 21.91
C MET A 97 -23.90 -38.97 21.78
N PRO A 98 -25.17 -38.57 21.65
CA PRO A 98 -25.53 -37.16 21.68
C PRO A 98 -24.96 -36.44 22.90
N GLY A 99 -24.37 -35.26 22.69
CA GLY A 99 -23.78 -34.43 23.73
C GLY A 99 -22.29 -34.65 24.00
N GLN A 100 -21.66 -35.66 23.38
CA GLN A 100 -20.21 -35.82 23.47
C GLN A 100 -19.47 -34.76 22.64
N THR A 101 -18.34 -34.24 23.17
CA THR A 101 -17.54 -33.21 22.52
C THR A 101 -16.05 -33.51 22.64
N THR A 102 -15.30 -33.30 21.56
CA THR A 102 -13.83 -33.34 21.55
C THR A 102 -13.28 -32.01 21.04
N THR A 103 -12.03 -31.69 21.37
CA THR A 103 -11.40 -30.43 20.98
C THR A 103 -9.98 -30.69 20.49
N GLY A 104 -9.68 -30.17 19.31
CA GLY A 104 -8.32 -29.98 18.81
C GLY A 104 -7.88 -28.53 19.02
N LYS A 105 -6.57 -28.30 19.19
CA LYS A 105 -6.00 -26.96 19.30
C LYS A 105 -5.07 -26.70 18.12
N PHE A 106 -4.99 -25.45 17.72
CA PHE A 106 -4.08 -24.99 16.68
C PHE A 106 -3.62 -23.58 17.00
N TRP A 107 -2.34 -23.31 16.80
CA TRP A 107 -1.74 -22.02 17.12
C TRP A 107 -1.28 -21.33 15.84
N LEU A 108 -1.53 -20.03 15.78
CA LEU A 108 -1.10 -19.15 14.70
C LEU A 108 -0.20 -18.06 15.26
N ARG A 109 0.87 -17.74 14.55
CA ARG A 109 1.72 -16.58 14.86
C ARG A 109 2.17 -15.90 13.59
N GLU A 110 2.34 -14.60 13.66
CA GLU A 110 3.08 -13.84 12.65
C GLU A 110 4.56 -13.74 13.07
N THR A 111 5.46 -13.93 12.11
CA THR A 111 6.89 -14.21 12.38
C THR A 111 7.72 -12.94 12.54
N ASN A 112 7.37 -11.84 11.88
CA ASN A 112 8.23 -10.65 11.76
C ASN A 112 7.78 -9.47 12.65
N GLY A 113 6.59 -9.54 13.26
CA GLY A 113 6.00 -8.52 14.12
C GLY A 113 5.41 -7.32 13.40
N ASN A 114 5.34 -7.34 12.06
CA ASN A 114 5.18 -6.11 11.28
C ASN A 114 3.73 -5.80 10.92
N LEU A 115 2.92 -6.81 10.61
CA LEU A 115 1.58 -6.65 10.08
C LEU A 115 0.60 -7.67 10.69
N ASP A 116 -0.68 -7.31 10.71
CA ASP A 116 -1.75 -8.25 11.04
C ASP A 116 -1.99 -9.18 9.84
N GLY A 117 -2.21 -10.47 10.08
CA GLY A 117 -2.56 -11.44 9.06
C GLY A 117 -4.06 -11.74 9.05
N LEU A 118 -4.69 -11.79 7.89
CA LEU A 118 -6.05 -12.33 7.77
C LEU A 118 -5.99 -13.81 7.39
N VAL A 119 -6.56 -14.68 8.22
CA VAL A 119 -6.64 -16.12 7.99
C VAL A 119 -8.07 -16.50 7.68
N THR A 120 -8.26 -17.15 6.55
CA THR A 120 -9.57 -17.55 6.04
C THR A 120 -9.79 -19.03 6.34
N ILE A 121 -10.78 -19.35 7.16
CA ILE A 121 -11.17 -20.72 7.49
C ILE A 121 -12.19 -21.18 6.48
N GLN A 122 -11.84 -22.22 5.72
CA GLN A 122 -12.73 -22.80 4.73
C GLN A 122 -13.65 -23.85 5.38
N ALA A 123 -14.86 -23.97 4.83
CA ALA A 123 -15.78 -25.04 5.19
C ALA A 123 -15.14 -26.42 4.93
N PRO A 124 -15.49 -27.43 5.73
CA PRO A 124 -14.99 -28.79 5.53
C PRO A 124 -15.46 -29.34 4.18
N THR A 125 -14.56 -30.03 3.47
CA THR A 125 -14.92 -30.86 2.31
C THR A 125 -15.23 -32.26 2.82
N ILE A 126 -16.48 -32.71 2.68
CA ILE A 126 -16.93 -34.02 3.15
C ILE A 126 -16.86 -35.01 1.99
N THR A 127 -16.07 -36.07 2.14
CA THR A 127 -15.94 -37.14 1.13
C THR A 127 -16.03 -38.51 1.82
N PRO A 128 -16.95 -39.40 1.40
CA PRO A 128 -18.02 -39.18 0.44
C PRO A 128 -19.14 -38.27 0.99
N SER A 129 -19.86 -37.60 0.08
CA SER A 129 -21.05 -36.81 0.39
C SER A 129 -22.28 -37.46 -0.27
N PRO A 130 -23.44 -37.56 0.40
CA PRO A 130 -23.74 -37.14 1.77
C PRO A 130 -23.24 -38.14 2.84
N ASN A 131 -22.98 -37.64 4.05
CA ASN A 131 -22.66 -38.46 5.22
C ASN A 131 -23.60 -38.06 6.38
N SER A 132 -24.47 -38.98 6.82
CA SER A 132 -25.43 -38.76 7.90
C SER A 132 -24.79 -38.37 9.23
N LEU A 133 -23.53 -38.77 9.46
CA LEU A 133 -22.76 -38.33 10.63
C LEU A 133 -22.42 -36.83 10.55
N ALA A 134 -22.13 -36.30 9.36
CA ALA A 134 -21.83 -34.88 9.18
C ALA A 134 -23.06 -33.98 9.42
N ASP A 135 -24.28 -34.53 9.33
CA ASP A 135 -25.53 -33.81 9.60
C ASP A 135 -25.84 -33.63 11.09
N VAL A 136 -25.24 -34.47 11.93
CA VAL A 136 -25.40 -34.46 13.39
C VAL A 136 -24.19 -33.90 14.13
N LEU A 137 -23.02 -33.83 13.48
CA LEU A 137 -21.82 -33.22 14.05
C LEU A 137 -21.84 -31.71 13.86
N GLU A 138 -21.56 -31.00 14.95
CA GLU A 138 -21.44 -29.55 15.01
C GLU A 138 -19.99 -29.14 15.29
N LEU A 139 -19.53 -28.09 14.62
CA LEU A 139 -18.22 -27.50 14.79
C LEU A 139 -18.32 -26.11 15.42
N THR A 140 -17.52 -25.88 16.45
CA THR A 140 -17.30 -24.56 17.03
C THR A 140 -15.82 -24.21 16.92
N ILE A 141 -15.53 -23.01 16.41
CA ILE A 141 -14.17 -22.45 16.33
C ILE A 141 -14.16 -21.17 17.16
N LYS A 142 -13.26 -21.11 18.14
CA LYS A 142 -13.11 -19.99 19.05
C LYS A 142 -11.65 -19.83 19.44
N ASP A 143 -11.32 -18.65 19.95
CA ASP A 143 -10.07 -18.40 20.65
C ASP A 143 -10.34 -17.73 22.01
N SER A 144 -9.30 -17.17 22.62
CA SER A 144 -9.40 -16.44 23.90
C SER A 144 -10.19 -15.13 23.83
N THR A 145 -10.50 -14.62 22.64
CA THR A 145 -11.16 -13.32 22.41
C THR A 145 -12.61 -13.46 21.95
N GLY A 146 -13.01 -14.61 21.39
CA GLY A 146 -14.37 -14.81 20.91
C GLY A 146 -14.59 -16.10 20.14
N THR A 147 -15.83 -16.26 19.66
CA THR A 147 -16.26 -17.39 18.83
C THR A 147 -16.42 -16.93 17.37
N TYR A 148 -15.82 -17.66 16.43
CA TYR A 148 -15.83 -17.36 14.99
C TYR A 148 -16.80 -18.23 14.21
N VAL A 149 -16.97 -19.47 14.67
CA VAL A 149 -17.95 -20.42 14.15
C VAL A 149 -18.63 -21.00 15.37
N ASP A 150 -19.96 -20.94 15.42
CA ASP A 150 -20.74 -21.47 16.53
C ASP A 150 -21.70 -22.55 16.04
N LYS A 151 -21.55 -23.76 16.59
CA LYS A 151 -22.41 -24.94 16.37
C LYS A 151 -22.80 -25.17 14.90
N LYS A 152 -21.84 -24.98 14.00
CA LYS A 152 -22.09 -25.12 12.57
C LYS A 152 -22.09 -26.59 12.21
N LYS A 153 -23.17 -27.09 11.60
CA LYS A 153 -23.20 -28.45 11.08
C LYS A 153 -22.07 -28.70 10.09
N LEU A 154 -21.40 -29.83 10.24
CA LEU A 154 -20.28 -30.20 9.37
C LEU A 154 -20.73 -30.45 7.92
N SER A 155 -22.00 -30.81 7.69
CA SER A 155 -22.59 -30.93 6.36
C SER A 155 -22.86 -29.60 5.65
N SER A 156 -22.78 -28.46 6.36
CA SER A 156 -22.97 -27.14 5.75
C SER A 156 -21.71 -26.69 5.01
N GLN A 157 -21.75 -26.79 3.69
CA GLN A 157 -20.65 -26.36 2.82
C GLN A 157 -20.73 -24.87 2.45
N GLY A 158 -19.59 -24.30 2.01
CA GLY A 158 -19.56 -23.09 1.19
C GLY A 158 -19.40 -21.73 1.89
N ALA A 159 -19.45 -21.67 3.22
CA ALA A 159 -19.19 -20.43 3.96
C ALA A 159 -17.80 -20.43 4.60
N SER A 160 -17.04 -19.36 4.36
CA SER A 160 -15.74 -19.14 4.99
C SER A 160 -15.82 -18.02 6.03
N THR A 161 -15.08 -18.17 7.12
CA THR A 161 -14.96 -17.11 8.14
C THR A 161 -13.51 -16.63 8.22
N THR A 162 -13.30 -15.37 8.60
CA THR A 162 -11.97 -14.78 8.68
C THR A 162 -11.58 -14.49 10.12
N ILE A 163 -10.34 -14.80 10.47
CA ILE A 163 -9.72 -14.49 11.76
C ILE A 163 -8.52 -13.57 11.51
N THR A 164 -8.40 -12.50 12.29
CA THR A 164 -7.21 -11.63 12.29
C THR A 164 -6.15 -12.21 13.23
N VAL A 165 -4.92 -12.42 12.77
CA VAL A 165 -3.75 -12.74 13.61
C VAL A 165 -3.01 -11.44 13.88
N PRO A 166 -3.07 -10.87 15.10
CA PRO A 166 -2.44 -9.58 15.38
C PRO A 166 -0.91 -9.68 15.30
N LYS A 167 -0.28 -8.60 14.82
CA LYS A 167 1.17 -8.49 14.70
C LYS A 167 1.89 -8.87 16.00
N GLY A 168 2.91 -9.71 15.89
CA GLY A 168 3.73 -10.13 17.03
C GLY A 168 2.99 -10.87 18.15
N ARG A 169 1.74 -11.30 17.93
CA ARG A 169 0.96 -12.06 18.92
C ARG A 169 0.63 -13.46 18.40
N ARG A 170 0.48 -14.37 19.36
CA ARG A 170 0.02 -15.74 19.11
C ARG A 170 -1.48 -15.82 19.33
N ARG A 171 -2.18 -16.57 18.49
CA ARG A 171 -3.56 -17.00 18.71
C ARG A 171 -3.63 -18.51 18.85
N SER A 172 -4.62 -19.00 19.59
CA SER A 172 -4.86 -20.41 19.88
C SER A 172 -6.34 -20.72 19.92
#